data_AF-A0A3N0VHF6-F1
#
_entry.id   AF-A0A3N0VHF6-F1
#
_cell.length_a   1.000
_cell.length_b   1.000
_cell.length_c   1.000
_cell.angle_alpha   90.00
_cell.angle_beta   90.00
_cell.angle_gamma   90.00
#
_symmetry.space_group_name_H-M   'P 1'
#
loop_
_entity.id
_entity.type
_entity.pdbx_description
1 polymer ?
#
loop_
_entity_poly.entity_id
_entity_poly.type
_entity_poly.pdbx_seq_one_letter_code
_entity_poly.pdbx_strand_id
1 'polypeptide(L)'
;MKKLFAFGLLLSSSALWAQAPEPAAISVAPMNCTRPVLLPPTKALSKKESEKLNADNKSYQDCVKAYVNARKAVVDEHNAISKAHADAAVAAQTEFNAYVTELNANLAAREKTDE
;
A
#
# COMPACT_ATOMS: atom_id res chain seq x y z
N MET A 1 -31.08 -10.34 -57.45
CA MET A 1 -31.75 -9.69 -56.29
C MET A 1 -30.66 -9.15 -55.38
N LYS A 2 -30.59 -7.81 -55.24
CA LYS A 2 -29.68 -7.11 -54.33
C LYS A 2 -30.24 -7.23 -52.90
N LYS A 3 -29.45 -7.76 -51.96
CA LYS A 3 -29.69 -7.55 -50.54
C LYS A 3 -28.46 -6.86 -49.94
N LEU A 4 -28.60 -5.54 -49.86
CA LEU A 4 -27.86 -4.67 -48.96
C LEU A 4 -28.30 -5.03 -47.54
N PHE A 5 -27.38 -5.53 -46.71
CA PHE A 5 -27.54 -5.47 -45.26
C PHE A 5 -26.36 -4.69 -44.71
N ALA A 6 -26.67 -3.45 -44.34
CA ALA A 6 -25.81 -2.54 -43.63
C ALA A 6 -25.50 -3.13 -42.24
N PHE A 7 -24.30 -3.66 -42.06
CA PHE A 7 -23.72 -3.93 -40.74
C PHE A 7 -23.01 -2.68 -40.25
N GLY A 8 -23.82 -1.66 -39.94
CA GLY A 8 -23.41 -0.49 -39.19
C GLY A 8 -23.92 -0.63 -37.76
N LEU A 9 -23.06 -1.08 -36.86
CA LEU A 9 -23.31 -1.01 -35.41
C LEU A 9 -21.97 -0.86 -34.68
N LEU A 10 -21.53 0.40 -34.64
CA LEU A 10 -21.04 1.09 -33.45
C LEU A 10 -20.57 0.19 -32.30
N LEU A 11 -19.30 -0.20 -32.31
CA LEU A 11 -18.54 -0.48 -31.09
C LEU A 11 -17.36 0.48 -31.01
N SER A 12 -17.69 1.77 -30.97
CA SER A 12 -16.83 2.78 -30.37
C SER A 12 -16.84 2.56 -28.86
N SER A 13 -16.20 1.48 -28.41
CA SER A 13 -15.85 1.31 -27.00
C SER A 13 -14.73 2.30 -26.73
N SER A 14 -15.12 3.51 -26.34
CA SER A 14 -14.27 4.49 -25.70
C SER A 14 -13.45 3.77 -24.65
N ALA A 15 -12.17 3.54 -24.94
CA ALA A 15 -11.20 3.25 -23.92
C ALA A 15 -11.18 4.49 -23.02
N LEU A 16 -12.05 4.50 -22.02
CA LEU A 16 -11.84 5.29 -20.81
C LEU A 16 -10.64 4.62 -20.16
N TRP A 17 -9.45 5.08 -20.56
CA TRP A 17 -8.24 4.92 -19.79
C TRP A 17 -8.56 5.57 -18.46
N ALA A 18 -9.01 4.76 -17.50
CA ALA A 18 -9.02 5.14 -16.11
C ALA A 18 -7.55 5.41 -15.76
N GLN A 19 -7.15 6.67 -15.87
CA GLN A 19 -5.90 7.14 -15.31
C GLN A 19 -5.96 6.75 -13.84
N ALA A 20 -5.17 5.75 -13.47
CA ALA A 20 -5.00 5.39 -12.08
C ALA A 20 -4.69 6.71 -11.36
N PRO A 21 -5.50 7.12 -10.36
CA PRO A 21 -5.31 8.40 -9.69
C PRO A 21 -3.86 8.47 -9.24
N GLU A 22 -3.19 9.55 -9.63
CA GLU A 22 -1.79 9.78 -9.29
C GLU A 22 -1.67 9.66 -7.77
N PRO A 23 -0.81 8.77 -7.25
CA PRO A 23 -0.75 8.51 -5.81
C PRO A 23 -0.39 9.82 -5.12
N ALA A 24 -1.31 10.32 -4.29
CA ALA A 24 -1.07 11.53 -3.50
C ALA A 24 0.25 11.37 -2.74
N ALA A 25 1.10 12.41 -2.79
CA ALA A 25 2.37 12.40 -2.09
C ALA A 25 2.14 12.10 -0.60
N ILE A 26 2.66 10.96 -0.13
CA ILE A 26 2.48 10.53 1.26
C ILE A 26 3.32 11.44 2.15
N SER A 27 2.66 12.40 2.78
CA SER A 27 3.24 13.27 3.80
C SER A 27 3.25 12.54 5.15
N VAL A 28 4.45 12.36 5.72
CA VAL A 28 4.57 11.83 7.09
C VAL A 28 4.32 12.98 8.07
N ALA A 29 3.34 12.81 8.95
CA ALA A 29 3.05 13.79 9.99
C ALA A 29 4.30 14.04 10.86
N PRO A 30 4.71 15.29 11.11
CA PRO A 30 5.92 15.58 11.87
C PRO A 30 5.79 15.20 13.35
N MET A 31 6.92 14.91 13.98
CA MET A 31 7.00 14.67 15.41
C MET A 31 7.03 16.00 16.18
N ASN A 32 5.99 16.27 16.97
CA ASN A 32 5.85 17.51 17.74
C ASN A 32 6.39 17.39 19.19
N CYS A 33 7.51 16.68 19.39
CA CYS A 33 8.11 16.49 20.72
C CYS A 33 9.10 17.60 21.05
N THR A 34 8.89 18.29 22.18
CA THR A 34 9.80 19.34 22.65
C THR A 34 11.12 18.74 23.14
N ARG A 35 12.21 19.01 22.42
CA ARG A 35 13.54 18.56 22.83
C ARG A 35 13.97 19.31 24.10
N PRO A 36 14.50 18.60 25.12
CA PRO A 36 15.04 19.25 26.31
C PRO A 36 16.27 20.08 25.97
N VAL A 37 16.40 21.22 26.66
CA VAL A 37 17.58 22.08 26.52
C VAL A 37 18.73 21.48 27.31
N LEU A 38 19.82 21.16 26.61
CA LEU A 38 21.03 20.65 27.23
C LEU A 38 21.85 21.83 27.78
N LEU A 39 22.30 21.70 29.03
CA LEU A 39 23.21 22.65 29.64
C LEU A 39 24.66 22.39 29.18
N PRO A 40 25.53 23.42 29.12
CA PRO A 40 26.91 23.24 28.68
C PRO A 40 27.66 22.21 29.54
N PRO A 41 28.51 21.36 28.94
CA PRO A 41 29.23 20.31 29.66
C PRO A 41 30.22 20.85 30.69
N THR A 42 30.59 22.13 30.59
CA THR A 42 31.50 22.82 31.51
C THR A 42 30.83 23.30 32.79
N LYS A 43 29.49 23.22 32.88
CA LYS A 43 28.73 23.66 34.06
C LYS A 43 28.34 22.45 34.91
N ALA A 44 28.75 22.44 36.17
CA ALA A 44 28.22 21.49 37.14
C ALA A 44 26.71 21.71 37.32
N LEU A 45 25.92 20.64 37.22
CA LEU A 45 24.48 20.70 37.44
C LEU A 45 24.18 20.77 38.93
N SER A 46 23.37 21.74 39.34
CA SER A 46 22.72 21.68 40.64
C SER A 46 21.74 20.50 40.68
N LYS A 47 21.41 20.02 41.89
CA LYS A 47 20.42 18.96 42.09
C LYS A 47 19.09 19.26 41.37
N LYS A 48 18.60 20.51 41.48
CA LYS A 48 17.37 20.96 40.84
C LYS A 48 17.46 20.96 39.31
N GLU A 49 18.58 21.37 38.74
CA GLU A 49 18.80 21.33 37.29
C GLU A 49 18.86 19.87 36.79
N SER A 50 19.51 18.98 37.53
CA SER A 50 19.57 17.55 37.21
C SER A 50 18.19 16.89 37.25
N GLU A 51 17.41 17.12 38.31
CA GLU A 51 16.04 16.61 38.44
C GLU A 51 15.14 17.12 37.32
N LYS A 52 15.24 18.41 36.98
CA LYS A 52 14.50 18.98 35.85
C LYS A 52 14.91 18.33 34.52
N LEU A 53 16.20 18.21 34.23
CA LEU A 53 16.68 17.61 32.99
C LEU A 53 16.22 16.16 32.86
N ASN A 54 16.23 15.40 33.96
CA ASN A 54 15.73 14.03 34.00
C ASN A 54 14.22 13.95 33.70
N ALA A 55 13.42 14.85 34.28
CA ALA A 55 11.99 14.92 34.02
C ALA A 55 11.70 15.31 32.56
N ASP A 56 12.39 16.33 32.04
CA ASP A 56 12.23 16.79 30.66
C ASP A 56 12.66 15.68 29.67
N ASN A 57 13.77 14.98 29.95
CA ASN A 57 14.22 13.83 29.16
C ASN A 57 13.19 12.70 29.13
N LYS A 58 12.62 12.37 30.29
CA LYS A 58 11.56 11.35 30.37
C LYS A 58 10.34 11.75 29.55
N SER A 59 9.88 13.00 29.69
CA SER A 59 8.76 13.52 28.90
C SER A 59 9.03 13.48 27.40
N TYR A 60 10.25 13.81 26.97
CA TYR A 60 10.65 13.72 25.58
C TYR A 60 10.65 12.27 25.08
N GLN A 61 11.24 11.34 25.84
CA GLN A 61 11.25 9.92 25.49
C GLN A 61 9.84 9.33 25.36
N ASP A 62 8.96 9.64 26.32
CA ASP A 62 7.58 9.17 26.32
C ASP A 62 6.82 9.74 25.09
N CYS A 63 7.06 11.00 24.73
CA CYS A 63 6.52 11.61 23.50
C CYS A 63 7.03 10.92 22.22
N VAL A 64 8.35 10.71 22.10
CA VAL A 64 8.94 10.05 20.93
C VAL A 64 8.39 8.63 20.79
N LYS A 65 8.28 7.89 21.91
CA LYS A 65 7.70 6.55 21.92
C LYS A 65 6.26 6.54 21.43
N ALA A 66 5.43 7.49 21.89
CA ALA A 66 4.05 7.62 21.44
C ALA A 66 3.97 7.90 19.92
N TYR A 67 4.81 8.82 19.42
CA TYR A 67 4.89 9.11 17.99
C TYR A 67 5.29 7.88 17.16
N VAL A 68 6.34 7.18 17.56
CA VAL A 68 6.81 5.96 16.87
C VAL A 68 5.73 4.87 16.88
N ASN A 69 5.07 4.65 18.01
CA ASN A 69 3.96 3.68 18.10
C ASN A 69 2.81 4.03 17.15
N ALA A 70 2.44 5.31 17.06
CA ALA A 70 1.41 5.76 16.13
C ALA A 70 1.82 5.54 14.67
N ARG A 71 3.09 5.79 14.31
CA ARG A 71 3.58 5.50 12.95
C ARG A 71 3.64 4.01 12.66
N LYS A 72 4.03 3.19 13.64
CA LYS A 72 4.04 1.73 13.52
C LYS A 72 2.64 1.17 13.24
N ALA A 73 1.61 1.67 13.93
CA ALA A 73 0.23 1.25 13.68
C ALA A 73 -0.21 1.51 12.23
N VAL A 74 0.15 2.68 11.68
CA VAL A 74 -0.11 3.00 10.26
C VAL A 74 0.61 2.02 9.32
N VAL A 75 1.88 1.71 9.58
CA VAL A 75 2.64 0.73 8.79
C VAL A 75 1.99 -0.65 8.85
N ASP A 76 1.58 -1.10 10.03
CA ASP A 76 0.97 -2.41 10.23
C ASP A 76 -0.38 -2.51 9.46
N GLU A 77 -1.18 -1.43 9.43
CA GLU A 77 -2.40 -1.33 8.62
C GLU A 77 -2.11 -1.41 7.11
N HIS A 78 -1.15 -0.62 6.60
CA HIS A 78 -0.78 -0.65 5.19
C HIS A 78 -0.22 -2.02 4.77
N ASN A 79 0.55 -2.68 5.63
CA ASN A 79 1.04 -4.03 5.37
C ASN A 79 -0.10 -5.05 5.28
N ALA A 80 -1.12 -4.94 6.12
CA ALA A 80 -2.30 -5.80 6.05
C ALA A 80 -3.05 -5.62 4.71
N ILE A 81 -3.25 -4.37 4.28
CA ILE A 81 -3.87 -4.05 2.98
C ILE A 81 -3.02 -4.61 1.83
N SER A 82 -1.71 -4.34 1.84
CA SER A 82 -0.79 -4.85 0.82
C SER A 82 -0.81 -6.38 0.74
N LYS A 83 -0.86 -7.06 1.88
CA LYS A 83 -0.96 -8.52 1.94
C LYS A 83 -2.29 -9.01 1.35
N ALA A 84 -3.41 -8.39 1.68
CA ALA A 84 -4.71 -8.76 1.12
C ALA A 84 -4.73 -8.64 -0.41
N HIS A 85 -4.15 -7.57 -0.97
CA HIS A 85 -4.03 -7.41 -2.42
C HIS A 85 -3.10 -8.45 -3.06
N ALA A 86 -1.98 -8.77 -2.42
CA ALA A 86 -1.08 -9.81 -2.90
C ALA A 86 -1.77 -11.19 -2.90
N ASP A 87 -2.48 -11.54 -1.82
CA ASP A 87 -3.22 -12.79 -1.70
C ASP A 87 -4.32 -12.87 -2.79
N ALA A 88 -5.04 -11.78 -3.05
CA ALA A 88 -6.03 -11.71 -4.13
C ALA A 88 -5.43 -11.87 -5.54
N ALA A 89 -4.26 -11.27 -5.79
CA ALA A 89 -3.55 -11.42 -7.06
C ALA A 89 -3.10 -12.87 -7.29
N VAL A 90 -2.60 -13.55 -6.25
CA VAL A 90 -2.22 -14.97 -6.30
C VAL A 90 -3.44 -15.85 -6.59
N ALA A 91 -4.58 -15.57 -5.95
CA ALA A 91 -5.82 -16.30 -6.21
C ALA A 91 -6.28 -16.16 -7.66
N ALA A 92 -6.32 -14.92 -8.19
CA ALA A 92 -6.69 -14.66 -9.58
C ALA A 92 -5.74 -15.35 -10.58
N GLN A 93 -4.43 -15.35 -10.31
CA GLN A 93 -3.46 -16.04 -11.14
C GLN A 93 -3.67 -17.56 -11.12
N THR A 94 -4.02 -18.12 -9.98
CA THR A 94 -4.31 -19.55 -9.84
C THR A 94 -5.53 -19.94 -10.67
N GLU A 95 -6.62 -19.18 -10.58
CA GLU A 95 -7.82 -19.43 -11.38
C GLU A 95 -7.54 -19.31 -12.89
N PHE A 96 -6.80 -18.28 -13.30
CA PHE A 96 -6.43 -18.10 -14.70
C PHE A 96 -5.61 -19.29 -15.24
N ASN A 97 -4.62 -19.76 -14.48
CA ASN A 97 -3.81 -20.91 -14.87
C ASN A 97 -4.63 -22.21 -14.97
N ALA A 98 -5.60 -22.39 -14.07
CA ALA A 98 -6.53 -23.52 -14.14
C ALA A 98 -7.39 -23.45 -15.42
N TYR A 99 -7.96 -22.29 -15.71
CA TYR A 99 -8.74 -22.07 -16.93
C TYR A 99 -7.92 -22.33 -18.20
N VAL A 100 -6.69 -21.82 -18.29
CA VAL A 100 -5.81 -22.06 -19.44
C VAL A 100 -5.54 -23.56 -19.62
N THR A 101 -5.37 -24.30 -18.53
CA THR A 101 -5.20 -25.76 -18.57
C THR A 101 -6.44 -26.45 -19.13
N GLU A 102 -7.63 -26.10 -18.64
CA GLU A 102 -8.91 -26.65 -19.12
C GLU A 102 -9.15 -26.31 -20.60
N LEU A 103 -8.87 -25.08 -21.01
CA LEU A 103 -9.00 -24.63 -22.39
C LEU A 103 -8.09 -25.43 -23.32
N ASN A 104 -6.82 -25.59 -22.96
CA ASN A 104 -5.87 -26.37 -23.76
C ASN A 104 -6.30 -27.84 -23.87
N ALA A 105 -6.78 -28.44 -22.79
CA ALA A 105 -7.32 -29.80 -22.81
C ALA A 105 -8.56 -29.91 -23.73
N ASN A 106 -9.45 -28.91 -23.70
CA ASN A 106 -10.63 -28.86 -24.58
C ASN A 106 -10.24 -28.76 -26.05
N LEU A 107 -9.29 -27.88 -26.39
CA LEU A 107 -8.79 -27.70 -27.76
C LEU A 107 -8.15 -28.99 -28.28
N ALA A 108 -7.27 -29.61 -27.49
CA ALA A 108 -6.63 -30.87 -27.87
C ALA A 108 -7.63 -32.03 -28.06
N ALA A 109 -8.73 -32.06 -27.30
CA ALA A 109 -9.78 -33.07 -27.47
C ALA A 109 -10.57 -32.87 -28.78
N ARG A 110 -10.80 -31.60 -29.17
CA ARG A 110 -11.50 -31.27 -30.42
C ARG A 110 -10.67 -31.65 -31.64
N GLU A 111 -9.36 -31.34 -31.63
CA GLU A 111 -8.45 -31.71 -32.72
C GLU A 111 -8.44 -33.23 -32.99
N LYS A 112 -8.52 -34.05 -31.95
CA LYS A 112 -8.58 -35.52 -32.08
C LYS A 112 -9.91 -36.08 -32.59
N THR A 113 -10.98 -35.27 -32.58
CA THR A 113 -12.31 -35.70 -33.04
C THR A 113 -12.50 -35.45 -34.54
N ASP A 114 -11.65 -34.59 -35.12
CA ASP A 114 -11.69 -34.21 -36.53
C ASP A 114 -10.73 -35.07 -37.42
N GLU A 115 -10.04 -36.06 -36.84
CA GLU A 115 -9.23 -37.10 -37.53
C GLU A 115 -9.97 -38.44 -37.64
#